data_AF-A0A2N1PN21-F1
#
_entry.id   AF-A0A2N1PN21-F1
#
_cell.length_a   1.000
_cell.length_b   1.000
_cell.length_c   1.000
_cell.angle_alpha   90.00
_cell.angle_beta   90.00
_cell.angle_gamma   90.00
#
_symmetry.space_group_name_H-M   'P 1'
#
loop_
_entity.id
_entity.type
_entity.pdbx_description
1 polymer ?
#
loop_
_entity_poly.entity_id
_entity_poly.type
_entity_poly.pdbx_seq_one_letter_code
_entity_poly.pdbx_strand_id
1 'polypeptide(L)'
;AIIIALLINQDIKGKGIWRTIFFLPVIIISGPVIGELMRQGATTLPSIREYDLIRMVLSNISPGIATPIQSLFDTILLVLWFAGIQILIFLAGLQKIDREIYEASMVDGAGPWASFWKITLPSIKPLISVAIIYTVVSMSVFSLNEVIIYIRNVMLGESTDALINGYGYSAAISWIYFVVMVLIILLFVGLMSIRRRSKS
;
A
#
# COMPACT_ATOMS: atom_id res chain seq x y z
N ALA A 1 2.83 2.19 -5.68
CA ALA A 1 2.82 0.72 -5.78
C ALA A 1 3.31 0.20 -7.15
N ILE A 2 2.61 0.45 -8.28
CA ILE A 2 2.98 -0.10 -9.60
C ILE A 2 4.41 0.27 -10.03
N ILE A 3 4.80 1.54 -9.89
CA ILE A 3 6.16 2.00 -10.25
C ILE A 3 7.23 1.27 -9.42
N ILE A 4 7.02 1.14 -8.12
CA ILE A 4 7.95 0.43 -7.23
C ILE A 4 8.00 -1.07 -7.58
N ALA A 5 6.85 -1.68 -7.90
CA ALA A 5 6.81 -3.06 -8.34
C ALA A 5 7.60 -3.27 -9.65
N LEU A 6 7.53 -2.33 -10.61
CA LEU A 6 8.33 -2.37 -11.83
C LEU A 6 9.83 -2.25 -11.55
N LEU A 7 10.23 -1.35 -10.65
CA LEU A 7 11.63 -1.18 -10.26
C LEU A 7 12.18 -2.46 -9.60
N ILE A 8 11.41 -3.10 -8.72
CA ILE A 8 11.80 -4.35 -8.05
C ILE A 8 11.79 -5.54 -9.03
N ASN A 9 10.95 -5.51 -10.06
CA ASN A 9 10.85 -6.59 -11.05
C ASN A 9 12.06 -6.67 -12.00
N GLN A 10 13.00 -5.72 -11.94
CA GLN A 10 14.17 -5.74 -12.81
C GLN A 10 15.16 -6.87 -12.48
N ASP A 11 15.93 -7.29 -13.48
CA ASP A 11 17.00 -8.28 -13.39
C ASP A 11 18.23 -7.73 -12.63
N ILE A 12 18.07 -7.40 -11.34
CA ILE A 12 19.16 -6.92 -10.49
C ILE A 12 19.93 -8.08 -9.84
N LYS A 13 21.26 -7.96 -9.73
CA LYS A 13 22.08 -8.93 -8.97
C LYS A 13 21.68 -8.88 -7.49
N GLY A 14 21.52 -10.05 -6.86
CA GLY A 14 21.14 -10.15 -5.44
C GLY A 14 19.64 -10.04 -5.15
N LYS A 15 18.76 -10.42 -6.07
CA LYS A 15 17.28 -10.31 -5.95
C LYS A 15 16.71 -10.78 -4.61
N GLY A 16 17.26 -11.83 -4.01
CA GLY A 16 16.79 -12.36 -2.72
C GLY A 16 16.91 -11.34 -1.58
N ILE A 17 18.05 -10.65 -1.49
CA ILE A 17 18.30 -9.64 -0.46
C ILE A 17 17.37 -8.44 -0.65
N TRP A 18 17.26 -7.94 -1.88
CA TRP A 18 16.37 -6.82 -2.21
C TRP A 18 14.92 -7.14 -1.85
N ARG A 19 14.45 -8.34 -2.21
CA ARG A 19 13.13 -8.83 -1.81
C ARG A 19 12.98 -8.75 -0.30
N THR A 20 13.87 -9.38 0.47
CA THR A 20 13.78 -9.40 1.95
C THR A 20 13.69 -7.99 2.56
N ILE A 21 14.52 -7.05 2.10
CA ILE A 21 14.50 -5.66 2.58
C ILE A 21 13.14 -5.00 2.30
N PHE A 22 12.58 -5.19 1.11
CA PHE A 22 11.27 -4.63 0.76
C PHE A 22 10.10 -5.36 1.43
N PHE A 23 10.27 -6.62 1.84
CA PHE A 23 9.25 -7.41 2.55
C PHE A 23 9.17 -7.09 4.04
N LEU A 24 10.29 -6.67 4.65
CA LEU A 24 10.38 -6.48 6.11
C LEU A 24 9.35 -5.47 6.67
N PRO A 25 9.15 -4.27 6.07
CA PRO A 25 8.14 -3.32 6.56
C PRO A 25 6.72 -3.88 6.50
N VAL A 26 6.41 -4.65 5.45
CA VAL A 26 5.09 -5.21 5.20
C VAL A 26 4.71 -6.22 6.29
N ILE A 27 5.68 -7.06 6.69
CA ILE A 27 5.50 -8.06 7.73
C ILE A 27 5.27 -7.38 9.08
N ILE A 28 6.05 -6.34 9.41
CA ILE A 28 5.94 -5.60 10.68
C ILE A 28 4.55 -4.97 10.84
N ILE A 29 3.96 -4.45 9.77
CA ILE A 29 2.66 -3.76 9.80
C ILE A 29 1.49 -4.73 9.87
N SER A 30 1.63 -5.93 9.31
CA SER A 30 0.57 -6.93 9.25
C SER A 30 0.21 -7.60 10.59
N GLY A 31 0.91 -7.25 11.69
CA GLY A 31 0.76 -7.90 12.99
C GLY A 31 0.59 -6.93 14.17
N PRO A 32 0.43 -7.46 15.40
CA PRO A 32 0.33 -6.66 16.63
C PRO A 32 1.62 -5.87 16.95
N VAL A 33 2.70 -6.15 16.22
CA VAL A 33 4.01 -5.50 16.36
C VAL A 33 3.90 -3.98 16.21
N ILE A 34 3.07 -3.47 15.29
CA ILE A 34 2.89 -2.02 15.15
C ILE A 34 2.28 -1.38 16.40
N GLY A 35 1.31 -2.07 17.03
CA GLY A 35 0.70 -1.60 18.28
C GLY A 35 1.68 -1.58 19.44
N GLU A 36 2.58 -2.57 19.50
CA GLU A 36 3.64 -2.63 20.50
C GLU A 36 4.74 -1.58 20.26
N LEU A 37 5.15 -1.37 19.00
CA LEU A 37 6.11 -0.32 18.62
C LEU A 37 5.58 1.06 19.00
N MET A 38 4.30 1.32 18.72
CA MET A 38 3.66 2.57 19.14
C MET A 38 3.56 2.70 20.67
N ARG A 39 3.26 1.61 21.38
CA ARG A 39 3.25 1.59 22.87
C ARG A 39 4.64 1.89 23.46
N GLN A 40 5.69 1.51 22.74
CA GLN A 40 7.08 1.79 23.10
C GLN A 40 7.57 3.19 22.67
N GLY A 41 6.67 4.03 22.13
CA GLY A 41 6.99 5.41 21.78
C GLY A 41 7.48 5.62 20.34
N ALA A 42 7.42 4.60 19.47
CA ALA A 42 7.63 4.75 18.03
C ALA A 42 6.39 5.34 17.35
N THR A 43 5.89 6.47 17.87
CA THR A 43 4.73 7.19 17.35
C THR A 43 5.06 8.03 16.13
N THR A 44 6.33 8.13 15.74
CA THR A 44 6.76 8.88 14.57
C THR A 44 6.64 8.04 13.32
N LEU A 45 6.15 8.69 12.25
CA LEU A 45 6.30 8.15 10.90
C LEU A 45 7.79 7.88 10.68
N PRO A 46 8.16 6.68 10.21
CA PRO A 46 9.56 6.35 10.04
C PRO A 46 10.17 7.33 9.04
N SER A 47 11.20 8.06 9.50
CA SER A 47 11.94 9.04 8.69
C SER A 47 13.39 8.63 8.59
N ILE A 48 13.99 8.88 7.44
CA ILE A 48 15.41 8.58 7.25
C ILE A 48 16.32 9.41 8.16
N ARG A 49 15.81 10.50 8.74
CA ARG A 49 16.56 11.40 9.62
C ARG A 49 16.81 10.84 11.02
N GLU A 50 16.05 9.80 11.41
CA GLU A 50 16.25 9.11 12.68
C GLU A 50 17.51 8.23 12.67
N TYR A 51 18.10 7.97 11.49
CA TYR A 51 19.35 7.24 11.35
C TYR A 51 20.56 8.19 11.36
N ASP A 52 21.43 8.07 12.37
CA ASP A 52 22.57 8.97 12.60
C ASP A 52 23.50 9.11 11.40
N LEU A 53 23.78 8.01 10.70
CA LEU A 53 24.62 8.01 9.49
C LEU A 53 24.02 8.86 8.37
N ILE A 54 22.71 8.77 8.17
CA ILE A 54 21.99 9.53 7.14
C ILE A 54 21.92 11.01 7.54
N ARG A 55 21.71 11.28 8.82
CA ARG A 55 21.71 12.64 9.38
C ARG A 55 23.06 13.34 9.16
N MET A 56 24.16 12.62 9.38
CA MET A 56 25.52 13.11 9.15
C MET A 56 25.83 13.35 7.66
N VAL A 57 25.36 12.48 6.77
CA VAL A 57 25.55 12.68 5.31
C VAL A 57 24.75 13.88 4.82
N LEU A 58 23.48 14.00 5.23
CA LEU A 58 22.60 15.09 4.79
C LEU A 58 22.97 16.45 5.37
N SER A 59 23.61 16.50 6.53
CA SER A 59 24.12 17.76 7.11
C SER A 59 25.33 18.32 6.37
N ASN A 60 26.03 17.49 5.57
CA ASN A 60 27.19 17.90 4.76
C ASN A 60 26.80 18.34 3.33
N ILE A 61 25.51 18.25 2.97
CA ILE A 61 25.00 18.62 1.65
C ILE A 61 24.20 19.93 1.76
N SER A 62 24.26 20.77 0.73
CA SER A 62 23.45 21.99 0.66
C SER A 62 21.95 21.70 0.89
N PRO A 63 21.24 22.48 1.73
CA PRO A 63 19.82 22.27 2.01
C PRO A 63 18.92 22.18 0.77
N GLY A 64 19.30 22.85 -0.33
CA GLY A 64 18.56 22.81 -1.59
C GLY A 64 18.54 21.44 -2.29
N ILE A 65 19.52 20.58 -2.01
CA ILE A 65 19.60 19.21 -2.55
C ILE A 65 19.24 18.18 -1.47
N ALA A 66 19.61 18.47 -0.21
CA ALA A 66 19.32 17.58 0.90
C ALA A 66 17.81 17.45 1.15
N THR A 67 17.03 18.53 1.03
CA THR A 67 15.59 18.52 1.37
C THR A 67 14.73 17.73 0.37
N PRO A 68 14.91 17.85 -0.98
CA PRO A 68 14.14 17.01 -1.90
C PRO A 68 14.52 15.54 -1.81
N ILE A 69 15.81 15.22 -1.63
CA ILE A 69 16.27 13.84 -1.46
C ILE A 69 15.64 13.22 -0.21
N GLN A 70 15.65 13.94 0.92
CA GLN A 70 14.98 13.50 2.15
C GLN A 70 13.49 13.21 1.92
N SER A 71 12.77 14.16 1.34
CA SER A 71 11.34 14.01 1.07
C SER A 71 11.04 12.79 0.18
N LEU A 72 11.86 12.55 -0.84
CA LEU A 72 11.73 11.39 -1.71
C LEU A 72 11.92 10.08 -0.95
N PHE A 73 12.97 9.97 -0.13
CA PHE A 73 13.23 8.77 0.64
C PHE A 73 12.18 8.52 1.73
N ASP A 74 11.76 9.55 2.46
CA ASP A 74 10.67 9.45 3.45
C ASP A 74 9.36 9.01 2.77
N THR A 75 9.07 9.54 1.57
CA THR A 75 7.91 9.12 0.79
C THR A 75 8.01 7.66 0.35
N ILE A 76 9.17 7.23 -0.16
CA ILE A 76 9.39 5.83 -0.54
C ILE A 76 9.20 4.93 0.67
N LEU A 77 9.75 5.31 1.81
CA LEU A 77 9.66 4.56 3.05
C LEU A 77 8.19 4.45 3.49
N LEU A 78 7.45 5.56 3.51
CA LEU A 78 6.01 5.55 3.80
C LEU A 78 5.24 4.63 2.83
N VAL A 79 5.52 4.70 1.53
CA VAL A 79 4.87 3.83 0.54
C VAL A 79 5.23 2.36 0.75
N LEU A 80 6.47 2.03 1.11
CA LEU A 80 6.86 0.65 1.43
C LEU A 80 6.15 0.13 2.67
N TRP A 81 5.91 1.00 3.66
CA TRP A 81 5.16 0.67 4.85
C TRP A 81 3.68 0.42 4.49
N PHE A 82 2.97 1.39 3.93
CA PHE A 82 1.51 1.27 3.79
C PHE A 82 1.03 0.59 2.49
N ALA A 83 1.85 0.59 1.42
CA ALA A 83 1.49 0.03 0.12
C ALA A 83 2.26 -1.26 -0.24
N GLY A 84 2.93 -1.87 0.75
CA GLY A 84 3.75 -3.06 0.58
C GLY A 84 2.99 -4.22 -0.06
N ILE A 85 1.83 -4.59 0.47
CA ILE A 85 1.02 -5.70 -0.07
C ILE A 85 0.58 -5.44 -1.51
N GLN A 86 0.21 -4.19 -1.82
CA GLN A 86 -0.18 -3.78 -3.17
C GLN A 86 1.00 -3.89 -4.13
N ILE A 87 2.21 -3.52 -3.71
CA ILE A 87 3.44 -3.73 -4.48
C ILE A 87 3.64 -5.22 -4.78
N LEU A 88 3.40 -6.11 -3.80
CA LEU A 88 3.53 -7.55 -3.98
C LEU A 88 2.50 -8.15 -4.93
N ILE A 89 1.26 -7.69 -4.84
CA ILE A 89 0.18 -8.08 -5.77
C ILE A 89 0.61 -7.73 -7.20
N PHE A 90 1.12 -6.52 -7.44
CA PHE A 90 1.60 -6.11 -8.77
C PHE A 90 2.85 -6.85 -9.19
N LEU A 91 3.82 -7.04 -8.30
CA LEU A 91 5.07 -7.76 -8.58
C LEU A 91 4.78 -9.20 -9.00
N ALA A 92 3.91 -9.91 -8.28
CA ALA A 92 3.49 -11.27 -8.64
C ALA A 92 2.78 -11.32 -10.00
N GLY A 93 2.07 -10.26 -10.37
CA GLY A 93 1.48 -10.10 -11.70
C GLY A 93 2.51 -9.89 -12.81
N LEU A 94 3.47 -9.00 -12.57
CA LEU A 94 4.54 -8.68 -13.51
C LEU A 94 5.43 -9.89 -13.78
N GLN A 95 5.70 -10.70 -12.75
CA GLN A 95 6.50 -11.93 -12.85
C GLN A 95 5.84 -13.04 -13.67
N LYS A 96 4.53 -12.96 -13.94
CA LYS A 96 3.82 -13.91 -14.81
C LYS A 96 3.91 -13.57 -16.29
N ILE A 97 4.33 -12.36 -16.64
CA ILE A 97 4.46 -11.94 -18.04
C ILE A 97 5.76 -12.53 -18.57
N ASP A 98 5.67 -13.35 -19.62
CA ASP A 98 6.84 -13.93 -20.24
C ASP A 98 7.76 -12.85 -20.81
N ARG A 99 9.07 -13.03 -20.62
CA ARG A 99 10.10 -12.16 -21.17
C ARG A 99 10.07 -12.15 -22.70
N GLU A 100 9.70 -13.28 -23.32
CA GLU A 100 9.58 -13.40 -24.77
C GLU A 100 8.59 -12.38 -25.37
N ILE A 101 7.53 -12.02 -24.64
CA ILE A 101 6.54 -11.02 -25.09
C ILE A 101 7.18 -9.62 -25.19
N TYR A 102 8.06 -9.29 -24.24
CA TYR A 102 8.78 -8.01 -24.28
C TYR A 102 9.82 -8.00 -25.40
N GLU A 103 10.55 -9.10 -25.59
CA GLU A 103 11.55 -9.24 -26.65
C GLU A 103 10.90 -9.18 -28.04
N ALA A 104 9.78 -9.86 -28.25
CA ALA A 104 8.99 -9.75 -29.49
C ALA A 104 8.53 -8.31 -29.74
N SER A 105 8.04 -7.61 -28.71
CA SER A 105 7.65 -6.20 -28.83
C SER A 105 8.82 -5.29 -29.24
N MET A 106 10.03 -5.60 -28.78
CA MET A 106 11.24 -4.85 -29.11
C MET A 106 11.68 -5.10 -30.55
N VAL A 107 11.54 -6.35 -31.04
CA VAL A 107 11.77 -6.69 -32.45
C VAL A 107 10.78 -5.96 -33.36
N ASP A 108 9.52 -5.82 -32.94
CA ASP A 108 8.48 -5.04 -33.64
C ASP A 108 8.65 -3.51 -33.52
N GLY A 109 9.74 -3.03 -32.90
CA GLY A 109 10.05 -1.60 -32.74
C GLY A 109 9.24 -0.88 -31.66
N ALA A 110 8.52 -1.60 -30.80
CA ALA A 110 7.84 -1.01 -29.66
C ALA A 110 8.86 -0.66 -28.55
N GLY A 111 8.99 0.64 -28.24
CA GLY A 111 9.81 1.09 -27.12
C GLY A 111 9.19 0.79 -25.74
N PRO A 112 9.94 0.97 -24.63
CA PRO A 112 9.49 0.63 -23.27
C PRO A 112 8.17 1.28 -22.86
N TRP A 113 7.92 2.50 -23.35
CA TRP A 113 6.66 3.21 -23.11
C TRP A 113 5.47 2.51 -23.79
N ALA A 114 5.62 2.11 -25.05
CA ALA A 114 4.59 1.39 -25.77
C ALA A 114 4.33 0.02 -25.15
N SER A 115 5.38 -0.71 -24.74
CA SER A 115 5.25 -1.98 -24.04
C SER A 115 4.53 -1.84 -22.70
N PHE A 116 4.81 -0.78 -21.92
CA PHE A 116 4.09 -0.54 -20.67
C PHE A 116 2.57 -0.39 -20.89
N TRP A 117 2.15 0.46 -21.83
CA TRP A 117 0.72 0.73 -22.04
C TRP A 117 -0.02 -0.38 -22.77
N LYS A 118 0.65 -1.13 -23.67
CA LYS A 118 0.01 -2.16 -24.50
C LYS A 118 0.14 -3.57 -23.95
N ILE A 119 1.19 -3.86 -23.17
CA ILE A 119 1.48 -5.21 -22.65
C ILE A 119 1.31 -5.20 -21.14
N THR A 120 2.10 -4.39 -20.43
CA THR A 120 2.17 -4.47 -18.97
C THR A 120 0.87 -4.04 -18.28
N LEU A 121 0.38 -2.83 -18.56
CA LEU A 121 -0.78 -2.26 -17.90
C LEU A 121 -2.06 -3.08 -18.16
N PRO A 122 -2.36 -3.53 -19.39
CA PRO A 122 -3.50 -4.42 -19.65
C PRO A 122 -3.39 -5.75 -18.91
N SER A 123 -2.18 -6.33 -18.84
CA SER A 123 -1.94 -7.62 -18.16
C SER A 123 -2.15 -7.53 -16.64
N ILE A 124 -1.72 -6.44 -16.00
CA ILE A 124 -1.91 -6.25 -14.55
C ILE A 124 -3.25 -5.60 -14.18
N LYS A 125 -4.07 -5.17 -15.15
CA LYS A 125 -5.36 -4.51 -14.91
C LYS A 125 -6.27 -5.28 -13.94
N PRO A 126 -6.41 -6.62 -14.01
CA PRO A 126 -7.23 -7.37 -13.05
C PRO A 126 -6.70 -7.27 -11.61
N LEU A 127 -5.38 -7.16 -11.46
CA LEU A 127 -4.71 -7.05 -10.15
C LEU A 127 -4.89 -5.67 -9.53
N ILE A 128 -5.16 -4.64 -10.34
CA ILE A 128 -5.53 -3.31 -9.83
C ILE A 128 -6.82 -3.41 -9.00
N SER A 129 -7.82 -4.18 -9.47
CA SER A 129 -9.05 -4.41 -8.70
C SER A 129 -8.75 -5.08 -7.36
N VAL A 130 -7.91 -6.10 -7.37
CA VAL A 130 -7.51 -6.83 -6.16
C VAL A 130 -6.79 -5.90 -5.18
N ALA A 131 -5.86 -5.07 -5.66
CA ALA A 131 -5.15 -4.10 -4.84
C ALA A 131 -6.08 -3.04 -4.23
N ILE A 132 -7.10 -2.59 -4.97
CA ILE A 132 -8.12 -1.66 -4.46
C ILE A 132 -8.96 -2.32 -3.38
N ILE A 133 -9.50 -3.53 -3.64
CA ILE A 133 -10.28 -4.29 -2.65
C ILE A 133 -9.46 -4.47 -1.38
N TYR A 134 -8.20 -4.92 -1.51
CA TYR A 134 -7.29 -5.07 -0.39
C TYR A 134 -7.11 -3.76 0.39
N THR A 135 -6.92 -2.64 -0.30
CA THR A 135 -6.74 -1.34 0.34
C THR A 135 -7.98 -0.94 1.14
N VAL A 136 -9.18 -1.06 0.56
CA VAL A 136 -10.43 -0.73 1.26
C VAL A 136 -10.62 -1.61 2.49
N VAL A 137 -10.41 -2.93 2.35
CA VAL A 137 -10.52 -3.87 3.48
C VAL A 137 -9.48 -3.55 4.55
N SER A 138 -8.22 -3.36 4.17
CA SER A 138 -7.13 -3.04 5.09
C SER A 138 -7.39 -1.75 5.87
N MET A 139 -7.93 -0.71 5.22
CA MET A 139 -8.31 0.53 5.90
C MET A 139 -9.51 0.34 6.81
N SER A 140 -10.46 -0.55 6.45
CA SER A 140 -11.65 -0.81 7.26
C SER A 140 -11.37 -1.53 8.58
N VAL A 141 -10.30 -2.32 8.64
CA VAL A 141 -9.88 -3.06 9.85
C VAL A 141 -8.68 -2.43 10.54
N PHE A 142 -8.20 -1.28 10.05
CA PHE A 142 -7.00 -0.66 10.58
C PHE A 142 -7.24 -0.18 12.01
N SER A 143 -6.35 -0.55 12.94
CA SER A 143 -6.52 -0.25 14.36
C SER A 143 -6.55 1.26 14.68
N LEU A 144 -5.97 2.10 13.82
CA LEU A 144 -6.00 3.56 13.96
C LEU A 144 -7.16 4.20 13.18
N ASN A 145 -8.07 3.41 12.61
CA ASN A 145 -9.25 3.94 11.97
C ASN A 145 -10.18 4.56 13.04
N GLU A 146 -10.46 5.85 12.93
CA GLU A 146 -11.29 6.59 13.90
C GLU A 146 -12.67 5.95 14.10
N VAL A 147 -13.25 5.36 13.05
CA VAL A 147 -14.55 4.67 13.16
C VAL A 147 -14.41 3.39 13.99
N ILE A 148 -13.36 2.61 13.79
CA ILE A 148 -13.07 1.41 14.59
C ILE A 148 -12.77 1.78 16.04
N ILE A 149 -11.99 2.83 16.27
CA ILE A 149 -11.70 3.35 17.61
C ILE A 149 -13.01 3.78 18.29
N TYR A 150 -13.87 4.52 17.59
CA TYR A 150 -15.16 4.96 18.14
C TYR A 150 -16.04 3.77 18.52
N ILE A 151 -16.24 2.81 17.60
CA ILE A 151 -17.03 1.59 17.85
C ILE A 151 -16.48 0.84 19.06
N ARG A 152 -15.16 0.69 19.14
CA ARG A 152 -14.45 0.01 20.23
C ARG A 152 -14.66 0.72 21.56
N ASN A 153 -14.47 2.04 21.61
CA ASN A 153 -14.60 2.81 22.86
C ASN A 153 -16.03 2.78 23.40
N VAL A 154 -17.03 2.86 22.51
CA VAL A 154 -18.44 2.73 22.88
C VAL A 154 -18.79 1.31 23.34
N MET A 155 -18.14 0.29 22.75
CA MET A 155 -18.35 -1.11 23.12
C MET A 155 -17.72 -1.45 24.48
N LEU A 156 -16.52 -0.93 24.75
CA LEU A 156 -15.73 -1.26 25.95
C LEU A 156 -16.09 -0.41 27.18
N GLY A 157 -17.00 0.55 27.06
CA GLY A 157 -17.35 1.42 28.19
C GLY A 157 -16.38 2.57 28.41
N GLU A 158 -15.49 2.85 27.45
CA GLU A 158 -14.39 3.82 27.60
C GLU A 158 -14.78 5.24 27.16
N SER A 159 -16.00 5.47 26.66
CA SER A 159 -16.53 6.78 26.28
C SER A 159 -17.81 7.13 27.02
N THR A 160 -18.11 8.43 27.16
CA THR A 160 -19.39 8.91 27.75
C THR A 160 -20.60 8.35 26.99
N ASP A 161 -20.48 8.20 25.67
CA ASP A 161 -21.50 7.58 24.81
C ASP A 161 -21.75 6.10 25.14
N ALA A 162 -20.75 5.39 25.69
CA ALA A 162 -20.87 3.99 26.08
C ALA A 162 -21.83 3.79 27.25
N LEU A 163 -21.85 4.73 28.19
CA LEU A 163 -22.73 4.71 29.37
C LEU A 163 -24.21 4.87 28.99
N ILE A 164 -24.47 5.48 27.83
CA ILE A 164 -25.83 5.77 27.33
C ILE A 164 -26.29 4.70 26.34
N ASN A 165 -25.41 4.28 25.43
CA ASN A 165 -25.80 3.51 24.25
C ASN A 165 -25.45 2.01 24.32
N GLY A 166 -24.41 1.65 25.09
CA GLY A 166 -23.97 0.27 25.31
C GLY A 166 -23.67 -0.56 24.05
N TYR A 167 -23.62 -1.89 24.20
CA TYR A 167 -23.25 -2.84 23.15
C TYR A 167 -24.17 -2.82 21.91
N GLY A 168 -25.47 -2.56 22.09
CA GLY A 168 -26.45 -2.58 20.99
C GLY A 168 -26.18 -1.51 19.94
N TYR A 169 -25.77 -0.33 20.36
CA TYR A 169 -25.43 0.78 19.47
C TYR A 169 -24.13 0.55 18.71
N SER A 170 -23.09 0.04 19.40
CA SER A 170 -21.84 -0.37 18.75
C SER A 170 -22.07 -1.44 17.68
N ALA A 171 -22.96 -2.41 17.95
CA ALA A 171 -23.33 -3.43 16.96
C ALA A 171 -24.04 -2.82 15.74
N ALA A 172 -24.97 -1.88 15.95
CA ALA A 172 -25.67 -1.19 14.87
C ALA A 172 -24.72 -0.39 13.97
N ILE A 173 -23.82 0.39 14.57
CA ILE A 173 -22.81 1.16 13.79
C ILE A 173 -21.88 0.22 13.05
N SER A 174 -21.48 -0.92 13.64
CA SER A 174 -20.63 -1.91 12.97
C SER A 174 -21.29 -2.47 11.70
N TRP A 175 -22.59 -2.74 11.74
CA TRP A 175 -23.35 -3.17 10.55
C TRP A 175 -23.45 -2.07 9.50
N ILE A 176 -23.72 -0.84 9.90
CA ILE A 176 -23.76 0.31 8.98
C ILE A 176 -22.40 0.48 8.31
N TYR A 177 -21.32 0.45 9.09
CA TYR A 177 -19.95 0.58 8.60
C TYR A 177 -19.59 -0.55 7.63
N PHE A 178 -19.95 -1.79 7.94
CA PHE A 178 -19.78 -2.93 7.05
C PHE A 178 -20.47 -2.71 5.70
N VAL A 179 -21.74 -2.29 5.70
CA VAL A 179 -22.49 -2.02 4.47
C VAL A 179 -21.86 -0.89 3.67
N VAL A 180 -21.44 0.20 4.32
CA VAL A 180 -20.74 1.32 3.66
C VAL A 180 -19.45 0.83 2.99
N MET A 181 -18.64 0.01 3.66
CA MET A 181 -17.41 -0.53 3.10
C MET A 181 -17.66 -1.45 1.91
N VAL A 182 -18.70 -2.29 1.96
CA VAL A 182 -19.12 -3.11 0.83
C VAL A 182 -19.56 -2.25 -0.34
N LEU A 183 -20.35 -1.20 -0.12
CA LEU A 183 -20.77 -0.27 -1.17
C LEU A 183 -19.59 0.44 -1.82
N ILE A 184 -18.59 0.85 -1.03
CA ILE A 184 -17.35 1.45 -1.53
C ILE A 184 -16.62 0.45 -2.43
N ILE A 185 -16.45 -0.80 -2.00
CA ILE A 185 -15.81 -1.86 -2.80
C ILE A 185 -16.58 -2.06 -4.12
N LEU A 186 -17.90 -2.20 -4.05
CA LEU A 186 -18.75 -2.40 -5.22
C LEU A 186 -18.69 -1.21 -6.18
N LEU A 187 -18.63 0.02 -5.67
CA LEU A 187 -18.47 1.22 -6.48
C LEU A 187 -17.14 1.21 -7.24
N PHE A 188 -16.02 0.95 -6.54
CA PHE A 188 -14.70 0.92 -7.17
C PHE A 188 -14.55 -0.22 -8.18
N VAL A 189 -15.00 -1.43 -7.84
CA VAL A 189 -14.96 -2.59 -8.74
C VAL A 189 -15.94 -2.41 -9.90
N GLY A 190 -17.13 -1.86 -9.64
CA GLY A 190 -18.16 -1.55 -10.62
C GLY A 190 -17.66 -0.58 -11.69
N LEU A 191 -17.08 0.56 -11.29
CA LEU A 191 -16.47 1.54 -12.20
C LEU A 191 -15.40 0.92 -13.10
N MET A 192 -14.59 0.01 -12.56
CA MET A 192 -13.56 -0.70 -13.33
C MET A 192 -14.13 -1.75 -14.28
N SER A 193 -15.22 -2.43 -13.89
CA SER A 193 -15.89 -3.46 -14.69
C SER A 193 -16.63 -2.87 -15.90
N ILE A 194 -17.24 -1.69 -15.76
CA ILE A 194 -17.94 -0.98 -16.84
C ILE A 194 -16.96 -0.62 -17.97
N ARG A 195 -15.75 -0.17 -17.61
CA ARG A 195 -14.65 0.05 -18.57
C ARG A 195 -14.12 -1.22 -19.23
N ARG A 196 -14.47 -2.41 -18.75
CA ARG A 196 -14.08 -3.70 -19.35
C ARG A 196 -15.04 -4.12 -20.46
N ARG A 197 -16.34 -3.80 -20.34
CA ARG A 197 -17.36 -4.10 -21.37
C ARG A 197 -17.29 -3.19 -22.60
N SER A 198 -16.78 -1.97 -22.48
CA SER A 198 -16.63 -1.04 -23.61
C SER A 198 -15.48 -1.38 -24.58
N LYS A 199 -14.63 -2.37 -24.27
CA LYS A 199 -13.48 -2.78 -25.09
C LYS A 199 -13.54 -4.25 -25.55
N SER A 200 -14.65 -4.94 -25.28
CA SER A 200 -14.98 -6.25 -25.87
C SER A 200 -15.92 -6.04 -27.04
#